data_AF-A0A952PGZ3-F1
#
_entry.id   AF-A0A952PGZ3-F1
#
_cell.length_a   1.000
_cell.length_b   1.000
_cell.length_c   1.000
_cell.angle_alpha   90.00
_cell.angle_beta   90.00
_cell.angle_gamma   90.00
#
_symmetry.space_group_name_H-M   'P 1'
#
loop_
_entity.id
_entity.type
_entity.pdbx_description
1 polymer ?
#
loop_
_entity_poly.entity_id
_entity_poly.type
_entity_poly.pdbx_seq_one_letter_code
_entity_poly.pdbx_strand_id
1 'polypeptide(L)'
;MSEDKPTTASFALPVPEELRDTVTLTNIDAITQALSDIISPIANLARSNSVWPLTFGTSCCAIEMMSVGMSKYDISRFGSEVFRATPRQADMIITAGTVTRKMAPALITLYEQLPEPKYVIAMGACTVTGGMFNDSYSVVQGVDRIIPVDVYLPGCPPRPEALLDALIKLQHKIRTENYAERKKRMYQQRAIRYVDYDTGLPMEDLVDEVREDTALALGKAD
;
A
#
# COMPACT_ATOMS: atom_id res chain seq x y z
N MET A 1 -14.94 39.68 -11.31
CA MET A 1 -14.58 38.35 -11.83
C MET A 1 -14.00 37.56 -10.68
N SER A 2 -14.77 36.56 -10.31
CA SER A 2 -14.54 35.55 -9.28
C SER A 2 -13.29 34.72 -9.54
N GLU A 3 -12.57 34.39 -8.48
CA GLU A 3 -11.90 33.09 -8.36
C GLU A 3 -11.98 32.67 -6.89
N ASP A 4 -13.06 31.96 -6.59
CA ASP A 4 -13.25 31.22 -5.34
C ASP A 4 -12.34 29.99 -5.34
N LYS A 5 -11.59 29.80 -4.26
CA LYS A 5 -10.98 28.51 -3.92
C LYS A 5 -12.08 27.44 -3.86
N PRO A 6 -11.91 26.27 -4.51
CA PRO A 6 -12.88 25.20 -4.36
C PRO A 6 -12.78 24.60 -2.96
N THR A 7 -13.70 25.03 -2.09
CA THR A 7 -14.04 24.37 -0.83
C THR A 7 -14.59 22.98 -1.12
N THR A 8 -13.95 21.97 -0.51
CA THR A 8 -14.42 20.60 -0.25
C THR A 8 -15.86 20.30 -0.71
N ALA A 9 -16.01 19.86 -1.95
CA ALA A 9 -17.23 19.21 -2.41
C ALA A 9 -17.27 17.79 -1.86
N SER A 10 -18.20 17.53 -0.94
CA SER A 10 -18.69 16.19 -0.63
C SER A 10 -19.12 15.51 -1.92
N PHE A 11 -18.44 14.43 -2.29
CA PHE A 11 -18.72 13.65 -3.48
C PHE A 11 -20.03 12.86 -3.32
N ALA A 12 -21.16 13.52 -3.59
CA ALA A 12 -22.44 12.87 -3.78
C ALA A 12 -22.65 12.66 -5.28
N LEU A 13 -22.58 11.42 -5.76
CA LEU A 13 -23.09 11.09 -7.08
C LEU A 13 -24.62 11.32 -7.06
N PRO A 14 -25.22 11.98 -8.05
CA PRO A 14 -26.66 12.19 -8.09
C PRO A 14 -27.36 10.86 -8.37
N VAL A 15 -27.93 10.25 -7.34
CA VAL A 15 -28.72 9.00 -7.46
C VAL A 15 -30.17 9.36 -7.79
N PRO A 16 -30.79 8.75 -8.82
CA PRO A 16 -32.20 8.96 -9.17
C PRO A 16 -33.14 8.58 -8.02
N GLU A 17 -34.25 9.31 -7.88
CA GLU A 17 -35.20 9.12 -6.76
C GLU A 17 -35.82 7.71 -6.68
N GLU A 18 -35.96 7.02 -7.81
CA GLU A 18 -36.56 5.69 -7.92
C GLU A 18 -35.69 4.56 -7.31
N LEU A 19 -34.41 4.82 -7.06
CA LEU A 19 -33.46 3.82 -6.55
C LEU A 19 -33.18 3.98 -5.05
N ARG A 20 -33.79 4.97 -4.38
CA ARG A 20 -33.56 5.24 -2.95
C ARG A 20 -34.06 4.12 -2.04
N ASP A 21 -35.14 3.44 -2.42
CA ASP A 21 -35.74 2.37 -1.60
C ASP A 21 -35.06 1.01 -1.79
N THR A 22 -34.28 0.83 -2.86
CA THR A 22 -33.58 -0.42 -3.18
C THR A 22 -32.12 -0.43 -2.69
N VAL A 23 -31.52 0.74 -2.47
CA VAL A 23 -30.12 0.89 -2.02
C VAL A 23 -30.06 0.99 -0.49
N THR A 24 -30.20 -0.15 0.19
CA THR A 24 -30.10 -0.26 1.66
C THR A 24 -28.71 0.09 2.22
N LEU A 25 -27.69 0.23 1.37
CA LEU A 25 -26.32 0.52 1.78
C LEU A 25 -26.06 1.98 2.17
N THR A 26 -26.96 2.93 1.85
CA THR A 26 -26.73 4.36 2.15
C THR A 26 -27.37 4.84 3.45
N ASN A 27 -28.53 4.31 3.86
CA ASN A 27 -29.15 4.66 5.15
C ASN A 27 -28.36 4.10 6.36
N ILE A 28 -27.56 3.05 6.14
CA ILE A 28 -26.62 2.54 7.13
C ILE A 28 -25.50 3.54 7.37
N ASP A 29 -25.07 4.36 6.40
CA ASP A 29 -23.99 5.35 6.58
C ASP A 29 -24.33 6.42 7.63
N ALA A 30 -25.60 6.79 7.79
CA ALA A 30 -26.01 7.77 8.81
C ALA A 30 -26.07 7.18 10.24
N ILE A 31 -26.56 5.95 10.40
CA ILE A 31 -26.58 5.25 11.69
C ILE A 31 -25.18 4.75 12.07
N THR A 32 -24.39 4.31 11.09
CA THR A 32 -22.98 3.95 11.29
C THR A 32 -22.10 5.15 11.51
N GLN A 33 -22.44 6.36 11.08
CA GLN A 33 -21.73 7.57 11.52
C GLN A 33 -22.02 7.94 12.99
N ALA A 34 -23.22 7.65 13.50
CA ALA A 34 -23.54 7.89 14.91
C ALA A 34 -22.97 6.79 15.84
N LEU A 35 -22.86 5.55 15.35
CA LEU A 35 -22.26 4.41 16.06
C LEU A 35 -20.83 4.11 15.61
N SER A 36 -20.23 4.93 14.74
CA SER A 36 -18.90 4.71 14.15
C SER A 36 -17.87 4.60 15.24
N ASP A 37 -18.03 5.39 16.29
CA ASP A 37 -17.05 5.54 17.36
C ASP A 37 -16.98 4.29 18.24
N ILE A 38 -18.02 3.46 18.24
CA ILE A 38 -18.07 2.17 18.96
C ILE A 38 -17.70 1.02 18.01
N ILE A 39 -18.20 1.04 16.77
CA ILE A 39 -18.00 -0.06 15.81
C ILE A 39 -16.57 -0.06 15.23
N SER A 40 -16.05 1.11 14.89
CA SER A 40 -14.71 1.26 14.30
C SER A 40 -13.60 0.69 15.19
N PRO A 41 -13.51 0.98 16.50
CA PRO A 41 -12.46 0.41 17.33
C PRO A 41 -12.57 -1.12 17.48
N ILE A 42 -13.79 -1.68 17.50
CA ILE A 42 -13.99 -3.14 17.54
C ILE A 42 -13.53 -3.77 16.22
N ALA A 43 -13.92 -3.19 15.08
CA ALA A 43 -13.49 -3.65 13.76
C ALA A 43 -11.96 -3.52 13.58
N ASN A 44 -11.36 -2.43 14.05
CA ASN A 44 -9.92 -2.22 14.03
C ASN A 44 -9.19 -3.22 14.93
N LEU A 45 -9.74 -3.52 16.11
CA LEU A 45 -9.18 -4.51 17.01
C LEU A 45 -9.17 -5.89 16.33
N ALA A 46 -10.29 -6.30 15.74
CA ALA A 46 -10.41 -7.55 15.01
C ALA A 46 -9.37 -7.61 13.88
N ARG A 47 -9.33 -6.59 13.00
CA ARG A 47 -8.36 -6.50 11.89
C ARG A 47 -6.92 -6.52 12.36
N SER A 48 -6.58 -5.77 13.40
CA SER A 48 -5.20 -5.69 13.91
C SER A 48 -4.69 -7.02 14.45
N ASN A 49 -5.57 -7.87 14.98
CA ASN A 49 -5.20 -9.16 15.55
C ASN A 49 -5.36 -10.32 14.56
N SER A 50 -5.70 -10.08 13.29
CA SER A 50 -5.94 -11.13 12.29
C SER A 50 -5.38 -10.74 10.91
N VAL A 51 -4.18 -10.16 10.87
CA VAL A 51 -3.59 -9.72 9.60
C VAL A 51 -2.91 -10.89 8.92
N TRP A 52 -3.35 -11.26 7.71
CA TRP A 52 -2.77 -12.38 6.97
C TRP A 52 -1.78 -11.94 5.90
N PRO A 53 -0.48 -12.28 6.03
CA PRO A 53 0.53 -11.92 5.05
C PRO A 53 0.49 -12.79 3.79
N LEU A 54 0.62 -12.12 2.65
CA LEU A 54 0.94 -12.73 1.38
C LEU A 54 2.41 -13.15 1.37
N THR A 55 2.67 -14.40 0.98
CA THR A 55 4.03 -14.89 0.79
C THR A 55 4.68 -14.25 -0.43
N PHE A 56 5.44 -13.18 -0.23
CA PHE A 56 6.22 -12.52 -1.28
C PHE A 56 7.70 -12.42 -0.88
N GLY A 57 8.47 -13.43 -1.25
CA GLY A 57 9.91 -13.50 -1.00
C GLY A 57 10.70 -13.52 -2.31
N THR A 58 11.49 -12.49 -2.58
CA THR A 58 12.28 -12.37 -3.82
C THR A 58 13.78 -12.54 -3.62
N SER A 59 14.30 -12.34 -2.40
CA SER A 59 15.74 -12.37 -2.13
C SER A 59 16.03 -12.81 -0.69
N CYS A 60 17.20 -12.44 -0.13
CA CYS A 60 17.66 -12.88 1.19
C CYS A 60 16.68 -12.60 2.34
N CYS A 61 15.94 -11.49 2.32
CA CYS A 61 14.95 -11.17 3.35
C CYS A 61 13.82 -12.21 3.46
N ALA A 62 13.60 -13.03 2.42
CA ALA A 62 12.63 -14.11 2.46
C ALA A 62 13.00 -15.19 3.50
N ILE A 63 14.29 -15.46 3.71
CA ILE A 63 14.75 -16.47 4.69
C ILE A 63 14.47 -15.98 6.11
N GLU A 64 14.72 -14.71 6.38
CA GLU A 64 14.38 -14.08 7.66
C GLU A 64 12.86 -14.02 7.87
N MET A 65 12.07 -13.77 6.82
CA MET A 65 10.61 -13.85 6.88
C MET A 65 10.15 -15.28 7.21
N MET A 66 10.74 -16.30 6.58
CA MET A 66 10.45 -17.70 6.90
C MET A 66 10.82 -18.02 8.35
N SER A 67 11.96 -17.53 8.84
CA SER A 67 12.42 -17.71 10.21
C SER A 67 11.42 -17.17 11.23
N VAL A 68 10.77 -16.04 10.93
CA VAL A 68 9.70 -15.46 11.77
C VAL A 68 8.47 -16.37 11.85
N GLY A 69 8.19 -17.15 10.81
CA GLY A 69 7.14 -18.18 10.82
C GLY A 69 7.52 -19.49 11.53
N MET A 70 8.79 -19.67 11.93
CA MET A 70 9.24 -20.87 12.63
C MET A 70 9.04 -20.78 14.14
N SER A 71 9.14 -21.93 14.82
CA SER A 71 8.89 -22.11 16.26
C SER A 71 9.65 -21.17 17.20
N LYS A 72 10.81 -20.65 16.77
CA LYS A 72 11.62 -19.76 17.62
C LYS A 72 10.97 -18.40 17.86
N TYR A 73 10.37 -17.81 16.81
CA TYR A 73 9.81 -16.46 16.86
C TYR A 73 8.29 -16.47 16.82
N ASP A 74 7.71 -17.45 16.11
CA ASP A 74 6.28 -17.75 16.02
C ASP A 74 5.39 -16.51 15.82
N ILE A 75 5.26 -16.10 14.55
CA ILE A 75 4.37 -15.00 14.14
C ILE A 75 2.89 -15.29 14.43
N SER A 76 2.52 -16.55 14.68
CA SER A 76 1.15 -16.96 15.02
C SER A 76 0.63 -16.28 16.28
N ARG A 77 1.54 -15.96 17.21
CA ARG A 77 1.21 -15.26 18.46
C ARG A 77 0.55 -13.90 18.25
N PHE A 78 0.73 -13.30 17.08
CA PHE A 78 0.18 -12.00 16.70
C PHE A 78 -1.03 -12.12 15.75
N GLY A 79 -1.49 -13.34 15.45
CA GLY A 79 -2.61 -13.61 14.54
C GLY A 79 -2.26 -13.51 13.05
N SER A 80 -0.96 -13.56 12.73
CA SER A 80 -0.41 -13.53 11.38
C SER A 80 0.19 -14.87 10.94
N GLU A 81 -0.26 -15.98 11.53
CA GLU A 81 0.22 -17.34 11.23
C GLU A 81 0.05 -17.75 9.77
N VAL A 82 -1.03 -17.30 9.13
CA VAL A 82 -1.43 -17.83 7.84
C VAL A 82 -0.79 -17.02 6.73
N PHE A 83 0.39 -17.47 6.35
CA PHE A 83 1.04 -17.10 5.10
C PHE A 83 0.22 -17.61 3.92
N ARG A 84 -0.61 -16.73 3.35
CA ARG A 84 -1.47 -17.07 2.21
C ARG A 84 -0.65 -17.02 0.93
N ALA A 85 -0.76 -18.06 0.12
CA ALA A 85 -0.17 -18.09 -1.22
C ALA A 85 -0.99 -17.30 -2.26
N THR A 86 -2.28 -17.07 -1.98
CA THR A 86 -3.18 -16.37 -2.89
C THR A 86 -3.39 -14.92 -2.43
N PRO A 87 -3.24 -13.92 -3.33
CA PRO A 87 -3.44 -12.52 -2.98
C PRO A 87 -4.89 -12.21 -2.63
N ARG A 88 -5.87 -12.95 -3.16
CA ARG A 88 -7.30 -12.68 -2.90
C ARG A 88 -7.74 -12.98 -1.46
N GLN A 89 -6.92 -13.69 -0.69
CA GLN A 89 -7.19 -14.08 0.70
C GLN A 89 -6.25 -13.40 1.70
N ALA A 90 -5.28 -12.62 1.21
CA ALA A 90 -4.30 -11.94 2.06
C ALA A 90 -4.72 -10.49 2.27
N ASP A 91 -4.37 -9.94 3.43
CA ASP A 91 -4.70 -8.55 3.80
C ASP A 91 -3.45 -7.68 3.91
N MET A 92 -2.25 -8.28 3.89
CA MET A 92 -1.01 -7.53 3.84
C MET A 92 0.00 -8.18 2.90
N ILE A 93 0.90 -7.38 2.36
CA ILE A 93 2.05 -7.84 1.60
C ILE A 93 3.33 -7.44 2.33
N ILE A 94 4.17 -8.42 2.62
CA ILE A 94 5.53 -8.18 3.12
C ILE A 94 6.43 -8.27 1.91
N THR A 95 7.04 -7.15 1.52
CA THR A 95 7.98 -7.12 0.40
C THR A 95 9.35 -7.57 0.88
N ALA A 96 9.55 -8.89 0.92
CA ALA A 96 10.75 -9.51 1.50
C ALA A 96 11.84 -9.74 0.45
N GLY A 97 12.53 -8.66 0.05
CA GLY A 97 13.72 -8.74 -0.79
C GLY A 97 13.73 -7.74 -1.95
N THR A 98 14.78 -7.83 -2.78
CA THR A 98 14.98 -6.89 -3.89
C THR A 98 13.88 -7.04 -4.93
N VAL A 99 13.32 -5.91 -5.39
CA VAL A 99 12.36 -5.87 -6.50
C VAL A 99 13.12 -5.43 -7.76
N THR A 100 13.18 -6.32 -8.73
CA THR A 100 13.74 -5.99 -10.05
C THR A 100 12.69 -5.33 -10.93
N ARG A 101 13.12 -4.57 -11.95
CA ARG A 101 12.21 -3.95 -12.95
C ARG A 101 11.30 -5.00 -13.61
N LYS A 102 11.80 -6.24 -13.78
CA LYS A 102 11.01 -7.37 -14.32
C LYS A 102 9.94 -7.86 -13.34
N MET A 103 10.21 -7.81 -12.04
CA MET A 103 9.29 -8.26 -11.00
C MET A 103 8.26 -7.19 -10.61
N ALA A 104 8.58 -5.91 -10.83
CA ALA A 104 7.70 -4.77 -10.52
C ALA A 104 6.26 -4.91 -11.04
N PRO A 105 5.97 -5.23 -12.33
CA PRO A 105 4.60 -5.37 -12.81
C PRO A 105 3.84 -6.54 -12.16
N ALA A 106 4.54 -7.63 -11.80
CA ALA A 106 3.93 -8.73 -11.07
C ALA A 106 3.56 -8.31 -9.65
N LEU A 107 4.42 -7.53 -8.97
CA LEU A 107 4.14 -7.00 -7.65
C LEU A 107 2.93 -6.05 -7.65
N ILE A 108 2.83 -5.15 -8.63
CA ILE A 108 1.66 -4.29 -8.85
C ILE A 108 0.39 -5.13 -8.98
N THR A 109 0.44 -6.17 -9.84
CA THR A 109 -0.71 -7.04 -10.08
C THR A 109 -1.15 -7.77 -8.81
N LEU A 110 -0.20 -8.26 -8.00
CA LEU A 110 -0.51 -8.87 -6.71
C LEU A 110 -1.17 -7.86 -5.77
N TYR A 111 -0.65 -6.62 -5.71
CA TYR A 111 -1.20 -5.57 -4.87
C TYR A 111 -2.60 -5.10 -5.30
N GLU A 112 -2.86 -5.03 -6.60
CA GLU A 112 -4.18 -4.72 -7.17
C GLU A 112 -5.19 -5.82 -6.87
N GLN A 113 -4.75 -7.08 -6.78
CA GLN A 113 -5.61 -8.23 -6.49
C GLN A 113 -5.92 -8.45 -5.01
N LEU A 114 -5.20 -7.78 -4.10
CA LEU A 114 -5.49 -7.82 -2.66
C LEU A 114 -6.84 -7.16 -2.37
N PRO A 115 -7.71 -7.79 -1.55
CA PRO A 115 -8.90 -7.14 -1.04
C PRO A 115 -8.52 -5.93 -0.17
N GLU A 116 -9.42 -4.96 -0.10
CA GLU A 116 -9.31 -3.89 0.88
C GLU A 116 -9.95 -4.35 2.18
N PRO A 117 -9.34 -4.12 3.36
CA PRO A 117 -8.18 -3.27 3.67
C PRO A 117 -6.81 -3.94 3.48
N LYS A 118 -5.98 -3.43 2.57
CA LYS A 118 -4.60 -3.92 2.33
C LYS A 118 -3.53 -3.08 3.00
N TYR A 119 -2.42 -3.72 3.39
CA TYR A 119 -1.25 -3.06 3.97
C TYR A 119 0.07 -3.55 3.36
N VAL A 120 1.09 -2.70 3.38
CA VAL A 120 2.41 -3.02 2.79
C VAL A 120 3.52 -2.79 3.80
N ILE A 121 4.32 -3.82 4.07
CA ILE A 121 5.59 -3.69 4.81
C ILE A 121 6.76 -3.75 3.82
N ALA A 122 7.59 -2.71 3.80
CA ALA A 122 8.87 -2.70 3.09
C ALA A 122 9.95 -3.35 3.95
N MET A 123 10.28 -4.61 3.66
CA MET A 123 11.27 -5.37 4.43
C MET A 123 12.65 -5.34 3.76
N GLY A 124 13.61 -4.74 4.47
CA GLY A 124 15.02 -4.71 4.09
C GLY A 124 15.44 -3.48 3.27
N ALA A 125 16.74 -3.18 3.27
CA ALA A 125 17.30 -2.00 2.65
C ALA A 125 16.96 -1.91 1.14
N CYS A 126 16.89 -3.05 0.46
CA CYS A 126 16.55 -3.12 -0.96
C CYS A 126 15.14 -2.61 -1.28
N THR A 127 14.16 -2.79 -0.40
CA THR A 127 12.78 -2.31 -0.62
C THR A 127 12.56 -0.89 -0.12
N VAL A 128 13.37 -0.41 0.81
CA VAL A 128 13.29 0.99 1.28
C VAL A 128 13.92 1.95 0.27
N THR A 129 15.14 1.67 -0.21
CA THR A 129 15.92 2.60 -1.06
C THR A 129 16.59 1.94 -2.26
N GLY A 130 16.41 0.63 -2.50
CA GLY A 130 17.27 -0.14 -3.42
C GLY A 130 18.52 -0.71 -2.73
N GLY A 131 18.88 -0.21 -1.54
CA GLY A 131 19.91 -0.78 -0.68
C GLY A 131 21.28 -0.81 -1.36
N MET A 132 21.98 -1.95 -1.27
CA MET A 132 23.29 -2.11 -1.93
C MET A 132 23.20 -2.10 -3.46
N PHE A 133 22.00 -2.24 -4.04
CA PHE A 133 21.76 -2.31 -5.47
C PHE A 133 21.14 -1.02 -6.01
N ASN A 134 21.25 0.10 -5.29
CA ASN A 134 20.65 1.36 -5.70
C ASN A 134 21.15 1.85 -7.07
N ASP A 135 22.44 1.63 -7.37
CA ASP A 135 23.05 2.02 -8.66
C ASP A 135 22.87 0.96 -9.76
N SER A 136 22.09 -0.10 -9.49
CA SER A 136 21.87 -1.19 -10.46
C SER A 136 20.75 -0.85 -11.43
N TYR A 137 21.05 -0.92 -12.72
CA TYR A 137 20.09 -0.70 -13.82
C TYR A 137 18.86 -1.63 -13.81
N SER A 138 18.89 -2.72 -13.03
CA SER A 138 17.85 -3.76 -13.05
C SER A 138 16.96 -3.75 -11.83
N VAL A 139 17.29 -2.96 -10.81
CA VAL A 139 16.62 -2.91 -9.52
C VAL A 139 15.78 -1.64 -9.42
N VAL A 140 14.63 -1.73 -8.77
CA VAL A 140 13.81 -0.57 -8.46
C VAL A 140 14.34 0.08 -7.20
N GLN A 141 14.59 1.38 -7.24
CA GLN A 141 15.13 2.18 -6.13
C GLN A 141 14.06 2.46 -5.07
N GLY A 142 13.59 1.40 -4.42
CA GLY A 142 12.54 1.44 -3.40
C GLY A 142 11.17 1.02 -3.93
N VAL A 143 10.45 0.25 -3.12
CA VAL A 143 9.13 -0.30 -3.48
C VAL A 143 8.02 0.75 -3.43
N ASP A 144 8.28 1.85 -2.72
CA ASP A 144 7.36 2.97 -2.56
C ASP A 144 7.09 3.74 -3.86
N ARG A 145 8.00 3.63 -4.84
CA ARG A 145 7.78 4.15 -6.20
C ARG A 145 6.64 3.43 -6.94
N ILE A 146 6.30 2.22 -6.50
CA ILE A 146 5.36 1.33 -7.22
C ILE A 146 4.06 1.17 -6.44
N ILE A 147 4.16 0.86 -5.15
CA ILE A 147 3.02 0.61 -4.26
C ILE A 147 3.20 1.43 -2.98
N PRO A 148 2.11 1.96 -2.39
CA PRO A 148 2.21 2.77 -1.18
C PRO A 148 2.63 1.91 0.01
N VAL A 149 3.71 2.30 0.69
CA VAL A 149 4.23 1.56 1.85
C VAL A 149 3.61 2.08 3.15
N ASP A 150 3.26 1.16 4.06
CA ASP A 150 2.73 1.51 5.38
C ASP A 150 3.79 1.58 6.48
N VAL A 151 4.73 0.63 6.46
CA VAL A 151 5.80 0.50 7.44
C VAL A 151 7.09 0.13 6.71
N TYR A 152 8.15 0.89 6.98
CA TYR A 152 9.50 0.58 6.50
C TYR A 152 10.28 -0.14 7.59
N LEU A 153 10.94 -1.23 7.22
CA LEU A 153 11.79 -2.03 8.08
C LEU A 153 13.22 -2.06 7.51
N PRO A 154 14.13 -1.22 8.03
CA PRO A 154 15.53 -1.23 7.58
C PRO A 154 16.26 -2.49 8.05
N GLY A 155 17.18 -3.01 7.22
CA GLY A 155 18.04 -4.15 7.55
C GLY A 155 18.53 -4.89 6.29
N CYS A 156 19.57 -5.73 6.42
CA CYS A 156 20.12 -6.45 5.26
C CYS A 156 20.73 -7.83 5.63
N PRO A 157 19.90 -8.87 5.88
CA PRO A 157 18.47 -8.81 6.15
C PRO A 157 18.19 -8.30 7.59
N PRO A 158 17.00 -7.74 7.86
CA PRO A 158 16.63 -7.36 9.22
C PRO A 158 16.49 -8.61 10.09
N ARG A 159 16.85 -8.51 11.38
CA ARG A 159 16.66 -9.64 12.30
C ARG A 159 15.18 -10.02 12.41
N PRO A 160 14.84 -11.31 12.60
CA PRO A 160 13.46 -11.77 12.76
C PRO A 160 12.65 -10.98 13.81
N GLU A 161 13.29 -10.60 14.92
CA GLU A 161 12.67 -9.80 15.98
C GLU A 161 12.28 -8.39 15.50
N ALA A 162 13.06 -7.81 14.58
CA ALA A 162 12.76 -6.50 14.00
C ALA A 162 11.55 -6.56 13.05
N LEU A 163 11.32 -7.69 12.39
CA LEU A 163 10.10 -7.90 11.61
C LEU A 163 8.86 -8.02 12.51
N LEU A 164 8.99 -8.66 13.68
CA LEU A 164 7.92 -8.68 14.67
C LEU A 164 7.60 -7.27 15.22
N ASP A 165 8.63 -6.45 15.47
CA ASP A 165 8.43 -5.05 15.88
C ASP A 165 7.72 -4.23 14.79
N ALA A 166 8.09 -4.42 13.52
CA ALA A 166 7.39 -3.81 12.39
C ALA A 166 5.92 -4.25 12.30
N LEU A 167 5.64 -5.53 12.56
CA LEU A 167 4.27 -6.04 12.63
C LEU A 167 3.49 -5.38 13.77
N ILE A 168 4.05 -5.28 14.98
CA ILE A 168 3.42 -4.62 16.13
C ILE A 168 3.12 -3.15 15.79
N LYS A 169 4.06 -2.43 15.18
CA LYS A 169 3.84 -1.06 14.69
C LYS A 169 2.71 -0.97 13.69
N LEU A 170 2.61 -1.92 12.76
CA LEU A 170 1.49 -2.01 11.83
C LEU A 170 0.17 -2.22 12.59
N GLN A 171 0.12 -3.15 13.56
CA GLN A 171 -1.08 -3.39 14.37
C GLN A 171 -1.52 -2.13 15.13
N HIS A 172 -0.57 -1.36 15.69
CA HIS A 172 -0.87 -0.07 16.31
C HIS A 172 -1.45 0.93 15.31
N LYS A 173 -0.87 1.02 14.12
CA LYS A 173 -1.38 1.86 13.03
C LYS A 173 -2.84 1.51 12.69
N ILE A 174 -3.13 0.21 12.52
CA ILE A 174 -4.47 -0.31 12.24
C ILE A 174 -5.47 0.05 13.35
N ARG A 175 -5.05 -0.04 14.61
CA ARG A 175 -5.92 0.29 15.76
C ARG A 175 -6.33 1.76 15.76
N THR A 176 -5.42 2.65 15.36
CA THR A 176 -5.65 4.11 15.35
C THR A 176 -6.37 4.63 14.10
N GLU A 177 -6.57 3.81 13.08
CA GLU A 177 -7.14 4.27 11.81
C GLU A 177 -8.64 4.59 11.92
N ASN A 178 -9.03 5.76 11.39
CA ASN A 178 -10.43 6.10 11.21
C ASN A 178 -10.97 5.48 9.91
N TYR A 179 -12.10 4.77 9.99
CA TYR A 179 -12.76 4.13 8.85
C TYR A 179 -13.10 5.13 7.73
N ALA A 180 -13.54 6.34 8.08
CA ALA A 180 -13.91 7.37 7.10
C ALA A 180 -12.72 7.94 6.34
N GLU A 181 -11.57 8.12 7.01
CA GLU A 181 -10.33 8.59 6.38
C GLU A 181 -9.73 7.51 5.47
N ARG A 182 -9.89 6.23 5.85
CA ARG A 182 -9.43 5.14 5.01
C ARG A 182 -10.20 5.02 3.70
N LYS A 183 -11.53 5.19 3.73
CA LYS A 183 -12.36 5.24 2.51
C LYS A 183 -11.93 6.38 1.57
N LYS A 184 -11.34 7.46 2.08
CA LYS A 184 -10.72 8.51 1.25
C LYS A 184 -9.36 8.08 0.67
N ARG A 185 -8.52 7.43 1.49
CA ARG A 185 -7.22 6.88 1.07
C ARG A 185 -7.34 5.84 -0.06
N MET A 186 -8.42 5.06 -0.04
CA MET A 186 -8.81 4.09 -1.07
C MET A 186 -8.79 4.68 -2.50
N TYR A 187 -9.33 5.89 -2.69
CA TYR A 187 -9.39 6.52 -4.01
C TYR A 187 -8.06 7.09 -4.49
N GLN A 188 -7.12 7.34 -3.56
CA GLN A 188 -5.83 7.96 -3.85
C GLN A 188 -4.71 6.93 -4.06
N GLN A 189 -4.81 5.73 -3.47
CA GLN A 189 -3.80 4.68 -3.57
C GLN A 189 -3.97 3.84 -4.85
N ARG A 190 -3.65 4.41 -6.01
CA ARG A 190 -3.45 3.62 -7.24
C ARG A 190 -2.01 3.13 -7.29
N ALA A 191 -1.82 1.85 -7.60
CA ALA A 191 -0.50 1.36 -7.99
C ALA A 191 -0.18 1.95 -9.37
N ILE A 192 1.01 2.51 -9.53
CA ILE A 192 1.40 3.19 -10.76
C ILE A 192 1.98 2.13 -11.70
N ARG A 193 1.31 1.87 -12.83
CA ARG A 193 1.70 0.81 -13.78
C ARG A 193 2.88 1.19 -14.67
N TYR A 194 3.03 2.47 -14.97
CA TYR A 194 4.09 2.99 -15.81
C TYR A 194 4.91 3.95 -14.96
N VAL A 195 5.96 3.43 -14.33
CA VAL A 195 6.94 4.22 -13.57
C VAL A 195 8.27 4.06 -14.29
N ASP A 196 8.95 5.17 -14.57
CA ASP A 196 10.36 5.07 -14.88
C ASP A 196 11.12 4.77 -13.59
N TYR A 197 11.73 3.60 -13.51
CA TYR A 197 12.27 3.08 -12.26
C TYR A 197 13.51 3.84 -11.77
N ASP A 198 14.13 4.67 -12.61
CA ASP A 198 15.27 5.52 -12.27
C ASP A 198 14.86 6.85 -11.65
N THR A 199 13.83 7.51 -12.18
CA THR A 199 13.31 8.80 -11.70
C THR A 199 12.17 8.64 -10.69
N GLY A 200 11.46 7.52 -10.69
CA GLY A 200 10.29 7.26 -9.84
C GLY A 200 9.04 8.04 -10.24
N LEU A 201 9.10 8.78 -11.35
CA LEU A 201 7.98 9.50 -11.92
C LEU A 201 7.07 8.54 -12.71
N PRO A 202 5.75 8.77 -12.71
CA PRO A 202 4.86 8.17 -13.70
C PRO A 202 5.39 8.46 -15.10
N MET A 203 5.27 7.49 -16.01
CA MET A 203 5.66 7.67 -17.41
C MET A 203 4.86 8.79 -18.08
N GLU A 204 3.65 9.06 -17.61
CA GLU A 204 2.84 10.20 -18.03
C GLU A 204 3.58 11.53 -17.74
N ASP A 205 4.05 11.71 -16.51
CA ASP A 205 4.77 12.91 -16.07
C ASP A 205 6.12 13.06 -16.79
N LEU A 206 6.80 11.94 -17.11
CA LEU A 206 8.03 11.96 -17.91
C LEU A 206 7.82 12.40 -19.36
N VAL A 207 6.72 11.97 -19.98
CA VAL A 207 6.44 12.37 -21.36
C VAL A 207 6.19 13.87 -21.43
N ASP A 208 5.59 14.43 -20.39
CA ASP A 208 5.38 15.88 -20.28
C ASP A 208 6.69 16.61 -19.99
N GLU A 209 7.55 16.08 -19.11
CA GLU A 209 8.89 16.64 -18.85
C GLU A 209 9.79 16.61 -20.10
N VAL A 210 9.84 15.47 -20.81
CA VAL A 210 10.57 15.35 -22.09
C VAL A 210 9.98 16.27 -23.16
N ARG A 211 8.66 16.47 -23.19
CA ARG A 211 8.02 17.43 -24.10
C ARG A 211 8.41 18.85 -23.77
N GLU A 212 8.46 19.23 -22.50
CA GLU A 212 8.91 20.54 -22.05
C GLU A 212 10.38 20.77 -22.42
N ASP A 213 11.26 19.83 -22.10
CA ASP A 213 12.69 19.88 -22.46
C ASP A 213 12.89 19.94 -23.97
N THR A 214 12.12 19.16 -24.73
CA THR A 214 12.18 19.17 -26.20
C THR A 214 11.65 20.49 -26.76
N ALA A 215 10.59 21.07 -26.19
CA ALA A 215 10.05 22.36 -26.59
C ALA A 215 11.02 23.52 -26.29
N LEU A 216 11.70 23.45 -25.15
CA LEU A 216 12.72 24.40 -24.71
C LEU A 216 13.99 24.29 -25.59
N ALA A 217 14.42 23.07 -25.90
CA ALA A 217 15.52 22.81 -26.83
C ALA A 217 15.20 23.21 -28.29
N LEU A 218 13.94 23.12 -28.71
CA LEU A 218 13.47 23.55 -30.03
C LEU A 218 13.16 25.06 -30.10
N GLY A 219 13.32 25.81 -29.00
CA GLY A 219 13.07 27.25 -28.98
C GLY A 219 11.61 27.65 -29.27
N LYS A 220 10.65 26.76 -28.96
CA LYS A 220 9.21 26.97 -29.18
C LYS A 220 8.45 27.42 -27.92
N ALA A 221 9.16 27.91 -26.92
CA ALA A 221 8.54 28.45 -25.71
C ALA A 221 8.07 29.90 -25.96
N ASP A 222 6.82 30.03 -26.41
CA ASP A 222 5.97 31.22 -26.30
C ASP A 222 4.65 30.83 -25.62
#